data_AF-A0A7Y8G4W6-F1
#
_entry.id   AF-A0A7Y8G4W6-F1
#
_cell.length_a   1.000
_cell.length_b   1.000
_cell.length_c   1.000
_cell.angle_alpha   90.00
_cell.angle_beta   90.00
_cell.angle_gamma   90.00
#
_symmetry.space_group_name_H-M   'P 1'
#
loop_
_entity.id
_entity.type
_entity.pdbx_description
1 polymer ?
#
loop_
_entity_poly.entity_id
_entity_poly.type
_entity_poly.pdbx_seq_one_letter_code
_entity_poly.pdbx_strand_id
1 'polypeptide(L)'
;MSTSARLILILCAALFSACASRPPPAPVAVKPKPVFNYSTQNFSPAAEDVLFRALGLVGTPYRWGGNTPDSGFDCSGLIGFVFRDAAGISLPRTTRELIVMRAQDVSEQNLQTGDLLFFATGGGSQVSHAGIYVGEGRFVHAPQTGGTVKLDTLSKAYWQNAYLSAKRVLPGNLARNP
;
A
#
# COMPACT_ATOMS: atom_id res chain seq x y z
N MET A 1 -68.56 0.67 -58.28
CA MET A 1 -67.15 0.85 -58.71
C MET A 1 -66.41 1.64 -57.64
N SER A 2 -65.58 0.92 -56.87
CA SER A 2 -64.44 1.30 -56.00
C SER A 2 -64.40 2.65 -55.25
N THR A 3 -64.71 2.63 -53.95
CA THR A 3 -64.13 3.54 -52.94
C THR A 3 -63.40 2.77 -51.82
N SER A 4 -62.87 1.59 -52.12
CA SER A 4 -62.30 0.66 -51.13
C SER A 4 -60.76 0.57 -51.11
N ALA A 5 -60.04 1.55 -51.67
CA ALA A 5 -58.62 1.37 -51.98
C ALA A 5 -57.65 2.37 -51.33
N ARG A 6 -58.06 3.13 -50.30
CA ARG A 6 -57.17 4.13 -49.67
C ARG A 6 -57.04 4.07 -48.15
N LEU A 7 -57.71 3.14 -47.47
CA LEU A 7 -57.65 3.06 -46.00
C LEU A 7 -56.95 1.82 -45.43
N ILE A 8 -56.30 1.01 -46.28
CA ILE A 8 -55.57 -0.21 -45.86
C ILE A 8 -54.11 -0.14 -46.32
N LEU A 9 -53.49 1.04 -46.26
CA LEU A 9 -52.05 1.20 -46.51
C LEU A 9 -51.31 1.89 -45.35
N ILE A 10 -51.96 2.06 -44.19
CA ILE A 10 -51.37 2.69 -43.00
C ILE A 10 -51.54 1.78 -41.76
N LEU A 11 -51.49 0.46 -41.93
CA LEU A 11 -51.53 -0.49 -40.79
C LEU A 11 -50.46 -1.59 -40.82
N CYS A 12 -49.56 -1.62 -41.82
CA CYS A 12 -48.48 -2.61 -41.88
C CYS A 12 -47.08 -2.07 -41.58
N ALA A 13 -46.93 -0.79 -41.26
CA ALA A 13 -45.61 -0.18 -41.03
C ALA A 13 -45.25 0.02 -39.54
N ALA A 14 -45.94 -0.64 -38.61
CA ALA A 14 -45.76 -0.45 -37.17
C ALA A 14 -45.24 -1.70 -36.42
N LEU A 15 -44.61 -2.67 -37.11
CA LEU A 15 -44.12 -3.91 -36.48
C LEU A 15 -42.62 -4.19 -36.66
N PHE A 16 -41.82 -3.19 -37.05
CA PHE A 16 -40.35 -3.30 -37.02
C PHE A 16 -39.72 -2.22 -36.12
N SER A 17 -40.21 -2.12 -34.89
CA SER A 17 -39.49 -1.37 -33.86
C SER A 17 -38.42 -2.26 -33.24
N ALA A 18 -37.30 -2.36 -33.96
CA ALA A 18 -35.93 -2.46 -33.47
C ALA A 18 -35.70 -3.13 -32.10
N CYS A 19 -35.39 -4.43 -32.11
CA CYS A 19 -34.53 -5.01 -31.09
C CYS A 19 -33.07 -4.60 -31.37
N ALA A 20 -32.73 -3.34 -31.10
CA ALA A 20 -31.35 -2.86 -31.15
C ALA A 20 -30.60 -3.39 -29.92
N SER A 21 -30.08 -4.61 -30.02
CA SER A 21 -29.16 -5.16 -29.03
C SER A 21 -27.86 -4.38 -29.11
N ARG A 22 -27.56 -3.56 -28.10
CA ARG A 22 -26.25 -2.90 -28.00
C ARG A 22 -25.18 -4.00 -27.85
N PRO A 23 -24.09 -3.98 -28.63
CA PRO A 23 -22.96 -4.85 -28.33
C PRO A 23 -22.52 -4.57 -26.88
N PRO A 24 -22.18 -5.59 -26.09
CA PRO A 24 -21.60 -5.37 -24.78
C PRO A 24 -20.39 -4.43 -24.92
N PRO A 25 -20.20 -3.46 -24.01
CA PRO A 25 -19.04 -2.59 -24.05
C PRO A 25 -17.78 -3.46 -24.13
N ALA A 26 -16.85 -3.07 -25.00
CA ALA A 26 -15.58 -3.77 -25.14
C ALA A 26 -14.96 -3.99 -23.75
N PRO A 27 -14.36 -5.16 -23.48
CA PRO A 27 -13.68 -5.40 -22.23
C PRO A 27 -12.74 -4.23 -21.96
N VAL A 28 -12.98 -3.51 -20.86
CA VAL A 28 -12.06 -2.46 -20.43
C VAL A 28 -10.71 -3.14 -20.27
N ALA A 29 -9.73 -2.71 -21.05
CA ALA A 29 -8.35 -3.18 -20.89
C ALA A 29 -7.94 -2.82 -19.47
N VAL A 30 -8.02 -3.79 -18.56
CA VAL A 30 -7.52 -3.67 -17.21
C VAL A 30 -6.03 -3.49 -17.38
N LYS A 31 -5.53 -2.26 -17.19
CA LYS A 31 -4.09 -2.03 -17.07
C LYS A 31 -3.62 -3.03 -16.01
N PRO A 32 -2.70 -3.95 -16.34
CA PRO A 32 -2.21 -4.89 -15.34
C PRO A 32 -1.75 -4.07 -14.14
N LYS A 33 -2.33 -4.34 -12.96
CA LYS A 33 -1.80 -3.83 -11.71
C LYS A 33 -0.31 -4.14 -11.74
N PRO A 34 0.58 -3.22 -11.33
CA PRO A 34 2.02 -3.50 -11.32
C PRO A 34 2.22 -4.80 -10.55
N VAL A 35 2.57 -5.85 -11.29
CA VAL A 35 2.91 -7.15 -10.73
C VAL A 35 4.31 -6.94 -10.18
N PHE A 36 4.42 -6.82 -8.86
CA PHE A 36 5.70 -6.83 -8.18
C PHE A 36 6.38 -8.15 -8.56
N ASN A 37 7.49 -8.09 -9.26
CA ASN A 37 8.28 -9.27 -9.57
C ASN A 37 9.03 -9.70 -8.31
N TYR A 38 8.36 -10.47 -7.44
CA TYR A 38 8.96 -11.14 -6.27
C TYR A 38 9.99 -12.23 -6.63
N SER A 39 10.54 -12.20 -7.84
CA SER A 39 11.54 -13.15 -8.30
C SER A 39 12.75 -13.14 -7.37
N THR A 40 12.88 -14.24 -6.60
CA THR A 40 14.10 -14.75 -5.96
C THR A 40 14.73 -13.93 -4.83
N GLN A 41 13.96 -13.17 -4.06
CA GLN A 41 14.44 -12.71 -2.76
C GLN A 41 13.96 -13.70 -1.69
N ASN A 42 14.88 -14.53 -1.16
CA ASN A 42 14.62 -15.42 -0.03
C ASN A 42 14.41 -14.59 1.25
N PHE A 43 13.23 -13.99 1.39
CA PHE A 43 12.80 -13.36 2.62
C PHE A 43 12.54 -14.43 3.68
N SER A 44 12.66 -14.05 4.96
CA SER A 44 12.06 -14.89 6.00
C SER A 44 10.53 -14.83 5.85
N PRO A 45 9.79 -15.90 6.21
CA PRO A 45 8.32 -15.88 6.17
C PRO A 45 7.72 -14.67 6.91
N ALA A 46 8.32 -14.29 8.05
CA ALA A 46 7.89 -13.12 8.80
C ALA A 46 8.03 -11.79 8.02
N ALA A 47 9.06 -11.65 7.19
CA ALA A 47 9.24 -10.46 6.36
C ALA A 47 8.20 -10.40 5.22
N GLU A 48 7.81 -11.55 4.68
CA GLU A 48 6.73 -11.66 3.70
C GLU A 48 5.36 -11.32 4.32
N ASP A 49 5.07 -11.81 5.52
CA ASP A 49 3.84 -11.47 6.24
C ASP A 49 3.78 -9.97 6.57
N VAL A 50 4.89 -9.38 7.03
CA VAL A 50 5.00 -7.94 7.28
C VAL A 50 4.76 -7.12 6.01
N LEU A 51 5.32 -7.56 4.89
CA LEU A 51 5.13 -6.93 3.58
C LEU A 51 3.65 -6.94 3.17
N PHE A 52 3.02 -8.11 3.13
CA PHE A 52 1.63 -8.22 2.72
C PHE A 52 0.71 -7.46 3.65
N ARG A 53 0.98 -7.51 4.95
CA ARG A 53 0.21 -6.77 5.95
C ARG A 53 0.37 -5.26 5.76
N ALA A 54 1.58 -4.75 5.57
CA ALA A 54 1.80 -3.33 5.34
C ALA A 54 1.09 -2.85 4.06
N LEU A 55 1.22 -3.60 2.96
CA LEU A 55 0.57 -3.27 1.68
C LEU A 55 -0.96 -3.31 1.77
N GLY A 56 -1.52 -4.27 2.50
CA GLY A 56 -2.97 -4.39 2.70
C GLY A 56 -3.61 -3.22 3.46
N LEU A 57 -2.81 -2.41 4.16
CA LEU A 57 -3.28 -1.22 4.89
C LEU A 57 -3.15 0.07 4.08
N VAL A 58 -2.61 0.01 2.86
CA VAL A 58 -2.59 1.18 1.96
C VAL A 58 -4.02 1.65 1.70
N GLY A 59 -4.23 2.96 1.87
CA GLY A 59 -5.53 3.60 1.79
C GLY A 59 -6.21 3.85 3.15
N THR A 60 -5.77 3.20 4.23
CA THR A 60 -6.32 3.48 5.57
C THR A 60 -6.06 4.93 5.99
N PRO A 61 -7.05 5.67 6.55
CA PRO A 61 -6.86 7.07 6.92
C PRO A 61 -5.75 7.29 7.97
N TYR A 62 -5.06 8.42 7.85
CA TYR A 62 -4.20 8.89 8.93
C TYR A 62 -5.05 9.42 10.10
N ARG A 63 -4.68 9.05 11.33
CA ARG A 63 -5.16 9.65 12.57
C ARG A 63 -4.03 9.73 13.59
N TRP A 64 -3.82 10.92 14.15
CA TRP A 64 -2.88 11.10 15.25
C TRP A 64 -3.29 10.23 16.44
N GLY A 65 -2.37 9.41 16.95
CA GLY A 65 -2.67 8.44 18.01
C GLY A 65 -3.29 7.13 17.50
N GLY A 66 -3.73 7.07 16.23
CA GLY A 66 -4.40 5.92 15.64
C GLY A 66 -3.47 4.72 15.49
N ASN A 67 -4.00 3.53 15.76
CA ASN A 67 -3.23 2.27 15.81
C ASN A 67 -4.05 1.03 15.38
N THR A 68 -5.18 1.22 14.69
CA THR A 68 -6.01 0.14 14.14
C THR A 68 -6.54 0.51 12.74
N PRO A 69 -6.94 -0.46 11.90
CA PRO A 69 -7.49 -0.18 10.58
C PRO A 69 -8.77 0.66 10.64
N ASP A 70 -9.65 0.37 11.60
CA ASP A 70 -10.94 1.06 11.75
C ASP A 70 -10.77 2.49 12.26
N SER A 71 -9.88 2.70 13.22
CA SER A 71 -9.58 4.04 13.74
C SER A 71 -8.69 4.86 12.81
N GLY A 72 -8.00 4.22 11.87
CA GLY A 72 -6.86 4.81 11.17
C GLY A 72 -5.55 4.75 11.95
N PHE A 73 -4.47 5.21 11.32
CA PHE A 73 -3.10 5.08 11.82
C PHE A 73 -2.33 6.40 11.89
N ASP A 74 -1.47 6.55 12.88
CA ASP A 74 -0.27 7.39 12.74
C ASP A 74 0.94 6.54 12.31
N CYS A 75 2.09 7.18 12.08
CA CYS A 75 3.27 6.52 11.52
C CYS A 75 3.76 5.35 12.39
N SER A 76 3.91 5.54 13.70
CA SER A 76 4.36 4.48 14.60
C SER A 76 3.24 3.51 14.99
N GLY A 77 1.97 3.95 14.96
CA GLY A 77 0.80 3.10 15.16
C GLY A 77 0.61 2.09 14.03
N LEU A 78 0.89 2.49 12.78
CA LEU A 78 0.95 1.58 11.64
C LEU A 78 2.04 0.51 11.84
N ILE A 79 3.26 0.94 12.19
CA ILE A 79 4.39 0.04 12.44
C ILE A 79 4.05 -0.97 13.53
N GLY A 80 3.62 -0.50 14.70
CA GLY A 80 3.29 -1.37 15.82
C GLY A 80 2.16 -2.36 15.48
N PHE A 81 1.16 -1.94 14.72
CA PHE A 81 0.07 -2.80 14.28
C PHE A 81 0.54 -3.90 13.31
N VAL A 82 1.32 -3.54 12.28
CA VAL A 82 1.84 -4.48 11.29
C VAL A 82 2.71 -5.54 11.96
N PHE A 83 3.66 -5.12 12.80
CA PHE A 83 4.59 -6.06 13.46
C PHE A 83 3.91 -6.96 14.48
N ARG A 84 2.96 -6.43 15.25
CA ARG A 84 2.21 -7.24 16.20
C ARG A 84 1.40 -8.32 15.49
N ASP A 85 0.74 -7.98 14.39
CA ASP A 85 -0.17 -8.90 13.72
C ASP A 85 0.55 -9.90 12.82
N ALA A 86 1.51 -9.44 12.03
CA ALA A 86 2.23 -10.29 11.08
C ALA A 86 3.34 -11.14 11.74
N ALA A 87 3.96 -10.64 12.81
CA ALA A 87 5.13 -11.30 13.41
C ALA A 87 5.01 -11.55 14.93
N GLY A 88 3.90 -11.16 15.56
CA GLY A 88 3.75 -11.28 17.02
C GLY A 88 4.67 -10.35 17.82
N ILE A 89 5.33 -9.38 17.19
CA ILE A 89 6.34 -8.52 17.83
C ILE A 89 5.68 -7.26 18.36
N SER A 90 5.79 -7.04 19.67
CA SER A 90 5.36 -5.79 20.31
C SER A 90 6.47 -4.75 20.23
N LEU A 91 6.19 -3.64 19.55
CA LEU A 91 7.12 -2.54 19.38
C LEU A 91 6.73 -1.32 20.25
N PRO A 92 7.71 -0.46 20.62
CA PRO A 92 7.43 0.82 21.26
C PRO A 92 6.44 1.69 20.49
N ARG A 93 5.67 2.53 21.19
CA ARG A 93 4.54 3.26 20.60
C ARG A 93 4.98 4.46 19.78
N THR A 94 6.08 5.11 20.13
CA THR A 94 6.49 6.37 19.50
C THR A 94 7.70 6.20 18.60
N THR A 95 7.82 7.04 17.57
CA THR A 95 9.01 7.06 16.68
C THR A 95 10.31 7.35 17.45
N ARG A 96 10.24 8.15 18.51
CA ARG A 96 11.38 8.46 19.39
C ARG A 96 11.87 7.23 20.15
N GLU A 97 10.96 6.37 20.61
CA GLU A 97 11.34 5.12 21.27
C GLU A 97 11.81 4.09 20.24
N LEU A 98 11.16 4.01 19.07
CA LEU A 98 11.52 3.09 17.99
C LEU A 98 12.95 3.34 17.47
N ILE A 99 13.38 4.60 17.31
CA ILE A 99 14.73 4.90 16.80
C ILE A 99 15.84 4.60 17.83
N VAL A 100 15.54 4.55 19.13
CA VAL A 100 16.54 4.23 20.18
C VAL A 100 16.42 2.81 20.70
N MET A 101 15.43 2.04 20.24
CA MET A 101 15.25 0.67 20.69
C MET A 101 16.46 -0.20 20.32
N ARG A 102 16.67 -1.24 21.13
CA ARG A 102 17.73 -2.23 20.88
C ARG A 102 17.36 -3.12 19.70
N ALA A 103 17.85 -2.75 18.52
CA ALA A 103 17.75 -3.51 17.28
C ALA A 103 18.96 -3.19 16.39
N GLN A 104 19.26 -4.05 15.42
CA GLN A 104 20.40 -3.87 14.52
C GLN A 104 20.20 -2.62 13.65
N ASP A 105 21.19 -1.73 13.62
CA ASP A 105 21.25 -0.64 12.65
C ASP A 105 21.60 -1.16 11.26
N VAL A 106 20.93 -0.63 10.25
CA VAL A 106 21.06 -1.05 8.85
C VAL A 106 21.43 0.14 7.99
N SER A 107 22.45 -0.02 7.15
CA SER A 107 22.79 0.96 6.13
C SER A 107 21.81 0.89 4.96
N GLU A 108 21.61 2.00 4.24
CA GLU A 108 20.63 2.06 3.13
C GLU A 108 20.89 0.99 2.05
N GLN A 109 22.15 0.64 1.80
CA GLN A 109 22.51 -0.38 0.80
C GLN A 109 22.14 -1.81 1.22
N ASN A 110 21.90 -2.03 2.51
CA ASN A 110 21.62 -3.34 3.10
C ASN A 110 20.16 -3.50 3.52
N LEU A 111 19.28 -2.57 3.12
CA LEU A 111 17.87 -2.60 3.46
C LEU A 111 17.19 -3.89 2.95
N GLN A 112 16.42 -4.49 3.84
CA GLN A 112 15.60 -5.66 3.59
C GLN A 112 14.15 -5.37 3.97
N THR A 113 13.23 -6.06 3.30
CA THR A 113 11.79 -5.98 3.59
C THR A 113 11.53 -6.18 5.09
N GLY A 114 10.77 -5.27 5.68
CA GLY A 114 10.51 -5.23 7.12
C GLY A 114 11.50 -4.36 7.91
N ASP A 115 12.55 -3.81 7.31
CA ASP A 115 13.36 -2.81 8.02
C ASP A 115 12.54 -1.54 8.30
N LEU A 116 12.71 -0.95 9.47
CA LEU A 116 12.09 0.31 9.84
C LEU A 116 12.97 1.46 9.37
N LEU A 117 12.38 2.43 8.68
CA LEU A 117 13.05 3.63 8.21
C LEU A 117 12.65 4.81 9.07
N PHE A 118 13.61 5.66 9.44
CA PHE A 118 13.39 6.82 10.29
C PHE A 118 13.75 8.12 9.56
N PHE A 119 12.92 9.15 9.76
CA PHE A 119 13.04 10.41 9.04
C PHE A 119 12.84 11.64 9.94
N ALA A 120 13.50 12.75 9.60
CA ALA A 120 13.33 14.10 10.16
C ALA A 120 12.47 14.99 9.24
N THR A 121 11.24 14.56 8.96
CA THR A 121 10.28 15.32 8.12
C THR A 121 9.82 16.65 8.73
N GLY A 122 9.98 16.84 10.05
CA GLY A 122 9.73 18.09 10.76
C GLY A 122 10.92 19.07 10.71
N GLY A 123 12.01 18.70 10.04
CA GLY A 123 13.25 19.47 9.98
C GLY A 123 14.24 19.14 11.12
N GLY A 124 15.49 19.57 10.93
CA GLY A 124 16.59 19.31 11.87
C GLY A 124 17.07 17.86 11.84
N SER A 125 17.57 17.38 12.99
CA SER A 125 18.16 16.05 13.14
C SER A 125 17.31 15.08 13.96
N GLN A 126 16.15 15.53 14.47
CA GLN A 126 15.32 14.72 15.35
C GLN A 126 14.30 13.90 14.55
N VAL A 127 14.12 12.65 14.94
CA VAL A 127 13.08 11.80 14.33
C VAL A 127 11.69 12.42 14.54
N SER A 128 10.95 12.51 13.44
CA SER A 128 9.55 12.98 13.44
C SER A 128 8.63 12.03 12.68
N HIS A 129 9.19 11.10 11.88
CA HIS A 129 8.41 10.19 11.05
C HIS A 129 9.12 8.85 10.87
N ALA A 130 8.34 7.81 10.56
CA ALA A 130 8.87 6.47 10.30
C ALA A 130 8.02 5.71 9.26
N GLY A 131 8.60 4.68 8.66
CA GLY A 131 7.93 3.79 7.70
C GLY A 131 8.52 2.38 7.70
N ILE A 132 7.85 1.47 7.01
CA ILE A 132 8.27 0.07 6.85
C ILE A 132 8.80 -0.10 5.43
N TYR A 133 10.07 -0.49 5.27
CA TYR A 133 10.64 -0.80 3.97
C TYR A 133 10.00 -2.07 3.38
N VAL A 134 9.60 -2.00 2.11
CA VAL A 134 8.88 -3.07 1.40
C VAL A 134 9.61 -3.48 0.11
N GLY A 135 10.91 -3.24 0.05
CA GLY A 135 11.76 -3.64 -1.07
C GLY A 135 11.85 -2.60 -2.20
N GLU A 136 12.86 -2.77 -3.06
CA GLU A 136 13.08 -1.95 -4.26
C GLU A 136 13.08 -0.42 -4.01
N GLY A 137 13.66 0.02 -2.89
CA GLY A 137 13.70 1.45 -2.55
C GLY A 137 12.37 2.01 -2.06
N ARG A 138 11.34 1.19 -1.84
CA ARG A 138 9.99 1.63 -1.46
C ARG A 138 9.67 1.33 -0.01
N PHE A 139 8.77 2.12 0.55
CA PHE A 139 8.31 1.95 1.92
C PHE A 139 6.85 2.36 2.09
N VAL A 140 6.17 1.73 3.04
CA VAL A 140 4.79 2.05 3.43
C VAL A 140 4.81 2.90 4.70
N HIS A 141 3.99 3.95 4.74
CA HIS A 141 3.88 4.82 5.90
C HIS A 141 2.51 5.52 5.97
N ALA A 142 2.14 5.99 7.16
CA ALA A 142 1.01 6.89 7.39
C ALA A 142 1.53 8.35 7.49
N PRO A 143 1.33 9.21 6.48
CA PRO A 143 2.13 10.43 6.30
C PRO A 143 1.78 11.57 7.25
N GLN A 144 0.51 11.96 7.33
CA GLN A 144 0.04 13.14 8.07
C GLN A 144 -1.49 13.25 8.04
N THR A 145 -2.05 14.12 8.88
CA THR A 145 -3.48 14.46 8.93
C THR A 145 -4.03 14.81 7.55
N GLY A 146 -5.20 14.26 7.21
CA GLY A 146 -5.83 14.40 5.90
C GLY A 146 -5.27 13.45 4.82
N GLY A 147 -4.16 12.76 5.08
CA GLY A 147 -3.63 11.72 4.23
C GLY A 147 -4.14 10.31 4.57
N THR A 148 -3.68 9.35 3.80
CA THR A 148 -3.89 7.92 4.00
C THR A 148 -2.54 7.19 4.00
N VAL A 149 -2.51 5.99 4.57
CA VAL A 149 -1.38 5.06 4.44
C VAL A 149 -1.09 4.88 2.95
N LYS A 150 0.18 5.02 2.57
CA LYS A 150 0.57 4.98 1.16
C LYS A 150 1.98 4.42 1.00
N LEU A 151 2.31 4.13 -0.26
CA LEU A 151 3.64 3.77 -0.70
C LEU A 151 4.39 5.03 -1.13
N ASP A 152 5.64 5.17 -0.70
CA ASP A 152 6.58 6.18 -1.19
C ASP A 152 7.93 5.51 -1.52
N THR A 153 8.84 6.27 -2.16
CA THR A 153 10.15 5.79 -2.61
C THR A 153 11.27 6.65 -2.07
N LEU A 154 12.34 6.01 -1.61
CA LEU A 154 13.57 6.62 -1.10
C LEU A 154 14.29 7.45 -2.17
N SER A 155 14.05 7.19 -3.46
CA SER A 155 14.64 7.98 -4.55
C SER A 155 14.10 9.41 -4.68
N LYS A 156 13.02 9.77 -3.98
CA LYS A 156 12.52 11.16 -3.97
C LYS A 156 13.41 12.01 -3.08
N ALA A 157 13.86 13.16 -3.61
CA ALA A 157 14.72 14.11 -2.90
C ALA A 157 14.20 14.50 -1.50
N TYR A 158 12.89 14.64 -1.34
CA TYR A 158 12.26 14.90 -0.03
C TYR A 158 12.64 13.83 1.02
N TRP A 159 12.60 12.55 0.65
CA TRP A 159 12.90 11.45 1.55
C TRP A 159 14.41 11.28 1.77
N GLN A 160 15.23 11.52 0.73
CA GLN A 160 16.69 11.51 0.86
C GLN A 160 17.17 12.57 1.85
N ASN A 161 16.64 13.79 1.75
CA ASN A 161 17.01 14.90 2.64
C ASN A 161 16.53 14.68 4.08
N ALA A 162 15.46 13.91 4.28
CA ALA A 162 14.89 13.64 5.60
C ALA A 162 15.41 12.34 6.23
N TYR A 163 16.11 11.47 5.49
CA TYR A 163 16.52 10.15 5.98
C TYR A 163 17.52 10.26 7.14
N LEU A 164 17.27 9.51 8.22
CA LEU A 164 18.14 9.48 9.40
C LEU A 164 18.87 8.15 9.52
N SER A 165 18.12 7.05 9.56
CA SER A 165 18.64 5.71 9.83
C SER A 165 17.61 4.64 9.50
N ALA A 166 18.03 3.37 9.55
CA ALA A 166 17.14 2.24 9.52
C ALA A 166 17.50 1.20 10.59
N LYS A 167 16.49 0.45 11.05
CA LYS A 167 16.66 -0.65 12.01
C LYS A 167 15.99 -1.94 11.53
N ARG A 168 16.67 -3.06 11.76
CA ARG A 168 16.16 -4.41 11.50
C ARG A 168 15.58 -5.02 12.77
N VAL A 169 14.27 -5.21 12.76
CA VAL A 169 13.51 -5.82 13.86
C VAL A 169 13.39 -7.34 13.69
N LEU A 170 13.15 -7.78 12.45
CA LEU A 170 13.00 -9.20 12.17
C LEU A 170 14.35 -9.90 12.29
N PRO A 171 14.42 -11.09 12.89
CA PRO A 171 15.66 -11.86 12.90
C PRO A 171 16.07 -12.13 11.46
N GLY A 172 17.30 -11.76 11.10
CA GLY A 172 17.90 -12.21 9.84
C GLY A 172 17.93 -13.74 9.83
N ASN A 173 17.63 -14.36 8.68
CA ASN A 173 17.52 -15.81 8.49
C ASN A 173 18.42 -16.63 9.43
N LEU A 174 17.91 -17.03 10.60
CA LEU A 174 18.51 -18.04 11.47
C LEU A 174 18.16 -19.45 10.96
N ALA A 175 18.12 -19.60 9.64
CA ALA A 175 18.32 -20.86 8.96
C ALA A 175 19.73 -20.86 8.38
N ARG A 176 20.75 -20.70 9.23
CA ARG A 176 21.96 -21.50 9.04
C ARG A 176 21.62 -22.88 9.60
N ASN A 177 21.06 -23.75 8.76
CA ASN A 177 21.17 -25.17 9.04
C ASN A 177 22.36 -25.69 8.21
N PRO A 178 23.30 -26.43 8.83
CA PRO A 178 24.58 -26.84 8.28
C PRO A 178 24.46 -27.78 7.07
#